data_AF-A0A9D8HBT1-F1
#
_entry.id   AF-A0A9D8HBT1-F1
#
_cell.length_a   1.000
_cell.length_b   1.000
_cell.length_c   1.000
_cell.angle_alpha   90.00
_cell.angle_beta   90.00
_cell.angle_gamma   90.00
#
_symmetry.space_group_name_H-M   'P 1'
#
loop_
_entity.id
_entity.type
_entity.pdbx_description
1 polymer ?
#
loop_
_entity_poly.entity_id
_entity_poly.type
_entity_poly.pdbx_seq_one_letter_code
_entity_poly.pdbx_strand_id
1 'polypeptide(L)'
;MKTLTVPDNRSLWFVTVTLAGAAVSPSEIQGALERLSHEHPFLLSGRYTEDRAEIRYWEEAPDASCAAGLALRLWDEHRDSASLPDWAVVGVEIVDRETFHRRGRVSGHGPGLVAAGGVSPL
;
A
#
# COMPACT_ATOMS: atom_id res chain seq x y z
N MET A 1 -13.18 -32.90 23.56
CA MET A 1 -12.04 -32.47 22.71
C MET A 1 -12.50 -31.27 21.90
N LYS A 2 -11.99 -30.07 22.22
CA LYS A 2 -12.29 -28.85 21.49
C LYS A 2 -11.42 -28.89 20.23
N THR A 3 -12.03 -28.99 19.05
CA THR A 3 -11.31 -28.91 17.78
C THR A 3 -10.53 -27.60 17.78
N LEU A 4 -9.21 -27.69 17.82
CA LEU A 4 -8.33 -26.57 17.56
C LEU A 4 -8.50 -26.29 16.06
N THR A 5 -9.42 -25.38 15.75
CA THR A 5 -9.39 -24.70 14.46
C THR A 5 -8.02 -24.04 14.41
N VAL A 6 -7.12 -24.59 13.60
CA VAL A 6 -5.95 -23.82 13.16
C VAL A 6 -6.58 -22.61 12.48
N PRO A 7 -6.50 -21.39 13.05
CA PRO A 7 -6.99 -20.24 12.32
C PRO A 7 -6.23 -20.26 11.00
N ASP A 8 -6.94 -20.07 9.89
CA ASP A 8 -6.28 -19.77 8.63
C ASP A 8 -5.39 -18.55 8.90
N ASN A 9 -4.10 -18.79 9.14
CA ASN A 9 -3.24 -17.87 9.91
C ASN A 9 -2.69 -16.77 9.01
N ARG A 10 -3.48 -16.39 8.01
CA ARG A 10 -3.19 -15.43 6.99
C ARG A 10 -4.21 -14.31 7.11
N SER A 11 -3.97 -13.48 8.11
CA SER A 11 -4.79 -12.30 8.34
C SER A 11 -4.53 -11.29 7.22
N LEU A 12 -5.58 -10.63 6.74
CA LEU A 12 -5.48 -9.60 5.72
C LEU A 12 -5.29 -8.23 6.39
N TRP A 13 -4.21 -7.54 6.06
CA TRP A 13 -3.80 -6.26 6.62
C TRP A 13 -3.88 -5.17 5.57
N PHE A 14 -4.49 -4.04 5.89
CA PHE A 14 -4.45 -2.89 5.00
C PHE A 14 -3.14 -2.13 5.25
N VAL A 15 -2.35 -1.99 4.20
CA VAL A 15 -1.03 -1.38 4.22
C VAL A 15 -1.09 -0.05 3.49
N THR A 16 -0.53 0.99 4.12
CA THR A 16 -0.19 2.25 3.44
C THR A 16 1.30 2.50 3.56
N VAL A 17 2.00 2.51 2.42
CA VAL A 17 3.43 2.88 2.34
C VAL A 17 3.51 4.32 1.87
N THR A 18 4.27 5.13 2.58
CA THR A 18 4.49 6.53 2.28
C THR A 18 5.92 6.77 1.88
N LEU A 19 6.10 7.44 0.75
CA LEU A 19 7.37 7.65 0.08
C LEU A 19 7.62 9.14 -0.07
N ALA A 20 8.86 9.56 0.07
CA ALA A 20 9.25 10.95 -0.21
C ALA A 20 10.69 11.05 -0.70
N GLY A 21 10.96 12.08 -1.49
CA GLY A 21 12.31 12.41 -1.94
C GLY A 21 12.35 13.67 -2.78
N ALA A 22 13.30 13.76 -3.70
CA ALA A 22 13.43 14.91 -4.60
C ALA A 22 12.21 15.04 -5.52
N ALA A 23 11.87 16.27 -5.91
CA ALA A 23 10.74 16.49 -6.83
C ALA A 23 11.00 15.85 -8.20
N VAL A 24 9.99 15.16 -8.73
CA VAL A 24 9.98 14.44 -10.01
C VAL A 24 8.74 14.85 -10.81
N SER A 25 8.80 14.75 -12.15
CA SER A 25 7.66 15.11 -12.98
C SER A 25 6.44 14.22 -12.69
N PRO A 26 5.21 14.78 -12.62
CA PRO A 26 3.98 14.01 -12.38
C PRO A 26 3.80 12.82 -13.32
N SER A 27 4.19 12.96 -14.60
CA SER A 27 4.10 11.89 -15.59
C SER A 27 5.04 10.72 -15.32
N GLU A 28 6.25 11.00 -14.82
CA GLU A 28 7.20 9.95 -14.45
C GLU A 28 6.70 9.16 -13.24
N ILE A 29 6.19 9.88 -12.23
CA ILE A 29 5.63 9.28 -11.02
C ILE A 29 4.42 8.40 -11.38
N GLN A 30 3.50 8.94 -12.18
CA GLN A 30 2.32 8.20 -12.63
C GLN A 30 2.72 6.92 -13.36
N GLY A 31 3.62 7.01 -14.36
CA GLY A 31 4.05 5.83 -15.11
C GLY A 31 4.75 4.78 -14.24
N ALA A 32 5.51 5.21 -13.23
CA ALA A 32 6.18 4.30 -12.30
C ALA A 32 5.19 3.59 -11.37
N LEU A 33 4.23 4.32 -10.81
CA LEU A 33 3.17 3.73 -9.97
C LEU A 33 2.25 2.81 -10.79
N GLU A 34 1.96 3.15 -12.06
CA GLU A 34 1.23 2.28 -12.97
C GLU A 34 2.00 0.98 -13.23
N ARG A 35 3.31 1.03 -13.52
CA ARG A 35 4.13 -0.19 -13.67
C ARG A 35 4.15 -1.04 -12.40
N LEU A 36 4.35 -0.41 -11.24
CA LEU A 36 4.29 -1.09 -9.96
C LEU A 36 2.92 -1.79 -9.75
N SER A 37 1.82 -1.16 -10.15
CA SER A 37 0.48 -1.75 -10.08
C SER A 37 0.29 -2.98 -10.97
N HIS A 38 0.99 -3.03 -12.11
CA HIS A 38 0.99 -4.21 -12.98
C HIS A 38 1.86 -5.34 -12.40
N GLU A 39 2.98 -5.00 -11.77
CA GLU A 39 3.89 -5.97 -11.14
C GLU A 39 3.31 -6.55 -9.83
N HIS A 40 2.50 -5.75 -9.12
CA HIS A 40 1.80 -6.14 -7.89
C HIS A 40 0.29 -5.96 -8.03
N PRO A 41 -0.42 -6.94 -8.65
CA PRO A 41 -1.83 -6.82 -9.01
C PRO A 41 -2.82 -6.74 -7.84
N PHE A 42 -2.35 -6.65 -6.59
CA PHE A 42 -3.14 -6.39 -5.38
C PHE A 42 -3.14 -4.92 -4.94
N LEU A 43 -2.48 -4.04 -5.70
CA LEU A 43 -2.50 -2.59 -5.45
C LEU A 43 -3.90 -2.01 -5.58
N LEU A 44 -4.41 -1.43 -4.49
CA LEU A 44 -5.73 -0.81 -4.46
C LEU A 44 -5.70 0.59 -5.05
N SER A 45 -4.69 1.39 -4.70
CA SER A 45 -4.54 2.76 -5.20
C SER A 45 -3.15 3.32 -4.92
N GLY A 46 -2.68 4.21 -5.80
CA GLY A 46 -1.52 5.07 -5.57
C GLY A 46 -1.94 6.53 -5.60
N ARG A 47 -1.48 7.35 -4.65
CA ARG A 47 -1.64 8.81 -4.69
C ARG A 47 -0.30 9.50 -4.68
N TYR A 48 -0.14 10.63 -5.36
CA TYR A 48 1.16 11.29 -5.43
C TYR A 48 1.10 12.82 -5.56
N THR A 49 2.13 13.47 -5.03
CA THR A 49 2.57 14.83 -5.36
C THR A 49 3.93 14.77 -6.05
N GLU A 50 4.49 15.91 -6.44
CA GLU A 50 5.80 15.96 -7.12
C GLU A 50 6.95 15.36 -6.29
N ASP A 51 6.84 15.30 -4.97
CA ASP A 51 7.89 14.88 -4.03
C ASP A 51 7.47 13.73 -3.11
N ARG A 52 6.25 13.20 -3.30
CA ARG A 52 5.65 12.25 -2.36
C ARG A 52 4.72 11.27 -3.06
N ALA A 53 4.64 10.06 -2.54
CA ALA A 53 3.59 9.12 -2.91
C ALA A 53 3.08 8.31 -1.71
N GLU A 54 1.82 7.91 -1.80
CA GLU A 54 1.18 6.95 -0.91
C GLU A 54 0.66 5.77 -1.72
N ILE A 55 1.09 4.58 -1.33
CA ILE A 55 0.74 3.32 -1.96
C ILE A 55 -0.13 2.53 -0.99
N ARG A 56 -1.29 2.05 -1.44
CA ARG A 56 -2.27 1.37 -0.58
C ARG A 56 -2.67 0.03 -1.15
N TYR A 57 -2.68 -1.01 -0.31
CA TYR A 57 -3.03 -2.37 -0.72
C TYR A 57 -3.42 -3.26 0.48
N TRP A 58 -3.91 -4.46 0.19
CA TRP A 58 -4.12 -5.50 1.20
C TRP A 58 -2.96 -6.49 1.14
N GLU A 59 -2.35 -6.77 2.30
CA GLU A 59 -1.27 -7.73 2.46
C GLU A 59 -1.73 -8.94 3.28
N GLU A 60 -1.30 -10.13 2.88
CA GLU A 60 -1.60 -11.37 3.57
C GLU A 60 -0.42 -11.74 4.49
N ALA A 61 -0.61 -11.65 5.81
CA ALA A 61 0.47 -11.90 6.76
C ALA A 61 -0.05 -12.47 8.10
N PRO A 62 0.78 -13.24 8.84
CA PRO A 62 0.41 -13.78 10.14
C PRO A 62 0.15 -12.70 11.19
N ASP A 63 0.88 -11.57 11.11
CA ASP A 63 0.74 -10.44 12.02
C ASP A 63 1.16 -9.12 11.34
N ALA A 64 0.90 -8.00 12.03
CA ALA A 64 1.19 -6.66 11.53
C ALA A 64 2.69 -6.42 11.30
N SER A 65 3.56 -7.02 12.12
CA SER A 65 5.01 -6.88 12.01
C SER A 65 5.52 -7.56 10.74
N CYS A 66 4.97 -8.73 10.42
CA CYS A 66 5.26 -9.45 9.18
C CYS A 66 4.76 -8.67 7.96
N ALA A 67 3.55 -8.11 8.00
CA ALA A 67 3.03 -7.23 6.94
C ALA A 67 3.93 -6.02 6.70
N ALA A 68 4.42 -5.36 7.77
CA ALA A 68 5.37 -4.26 7.64
C ALA A 68 6.69 -4.70 6.97
N GLY A 69 7.22 -5.86 7.34
CA GLY A 69 8.42 -6.41 6.72
C GLY A 69 8.25 -6.71 5.23
N LEU A 70 7.10 -7.26 4.82
CA LEU A 70 6.76 -7.48 3.42
C LEU A 70 6.64 -6.16 2.65
N ALA A 71 5.99 -5.17 3.23
CA ALA A 71 5.81 -3.84 2.61
C ALA A 71 7.13 -3.12 2.33
N LEU A 72 8.08 -3.19 3.27
CA LEU A 72 9.39 -2.59 3.09
C LEU A 72 10.20 -3.30 1.98
N ARG A 73 10.11 -4.62 1.90
CA ARG A 73 10.81 -5.40 0.85
C ARG A 73 10.23 -5.14 -0.53
N LEU A 74 8.90 -5.07 -0.65
CA LEU A 74 8.22 -4.80 -1.92
C LEU A 74 8.75 -3.51 -2.56
N TRP A 75 8.96 -2.46 -1.76
CA TRP A 75 9.52 -1.21 -2.27
C TRP A 75 10.94 -1.39 -2.81
N ASP A 76 11.81 -2.05 -2.05
CA ASP A 76 13.21 -2.23 -2.43
C ASP A 76 13.36 -3.18 -3.63
N GLU A 77 12.52 -4.21 -3.74
CA GLU A 77 12.55 -5.19 -4.82
C GLU A 77 12.06 -4.61 -6.16
N HIS A 78 11.14 -3.64 -6.12
CA HIS A 78 10.48 -3.12 -7.32
C HIS A 78 10.93 -1.71 -7.74
N ARG A 79 11.82 -1.07 -6.95
CA ARG A 79 12.32 0.28 -7.27
C ARG A 79 12.87 0.37 -8.69
N ASP A 80 13.71 -0.58 -9.05
CA ASP A 80 14.38 -0.59 -10.36
C ASP A 80 13.45 -1.05 -11.47
N SER A 81 12.67 -2.14 -11.27
CA SER A 81 11.79 -2.72 -12.30
C SER A 81 10.67 -1.77 -12.69
N ALA A 82 10.05 -1.11 -11.72
CA ALA A 82 9.01 -0.12 -11.97
C ALA A 82 9.57 1.26 -12.35
N SER A 83 10.90 1.44 -12.37
CA SER A 83 11.57 2.74 -12.57
C SER A 83 11.00 3.81 -11.64
N LEU A 84 10.90 3.47 -10.35
CA LEU A 84 10.44 4.37 -9.32
C LEU A 84 11.52 5.43 -9.05
N PRO A 85 11.13 6.66 -8.69
CA PRO A 85 12.07 7.66 -8.19
C PRO A 85 12.93 7.10 -7.05
N ASP A 86 14.13 7.64 -6.86
CA ASP A 86 15.00 7.31 -5.71
C ASP A 86 14.47 7.96 -4.40
N TRP A 87 13.23 7.64 -4.09
CA TRP A 87 12.50 8.06 -2.91
C TRP A 87 12.68 7.04 -1.80
N ALA A 88 12.72 7.55 -0.57
CA ALA A 88 12.81 6.73 0.62
C ALA A 88 11.41 6.42 1.15
N VAL A 89 11.26 5.26 1.79
CA VAL A 89 10.10 5.00 2.65
C VAL A 89 10.21 5.89 3.88
N VAL A 90 9.26 6.79 4.05
CA VAL A 90 9.18 7.73 5.19
C VAL A 90 8.06 7.39 6.16
N GLY A 91 7.21 6.41 5.84
CA GLY A 91 6.16 5.94 6.73
C GLY A 91 5.53 4.63 6.25
N VAL A 92 5.12 3.81 7.21
CA VAL A 92 4.32 2.60 6.97
C VAL A 92 3.21 2.56 8.00
N GLU A 93 1.97 2.44 7.53
CA GLU A 93 0.80 2.18 8.37
C GLU A 93 0.25 0.78 8.05
N ILE A 94 0.05 -0.01 9.11
CA ILE A 94 -0.55 -1.34 9.04
C ILE A 94 -1.79 -1.34 9.93
N VAL A 95 -2.95 -1.66 9.34
CA VAL A 95 -4.20 -1.75 10.09
C VAL A 95 -4.93 -3.04 9.78
N ASP A 96 -5.55 -3.63 10.81
CA ASP A 96 -6.42 -4.77 10.62
C ASP A 96 -7.73 -4.36 9.89
N ARG A 97 -8.45 -5.36 9.39
CA ARG A 97 -9.69 -5.16 8.65
C ARG A 97 -10.77 -4.44 9.45
N GLU A 98 -10.92 -4.70 10.75
CA GLU A 98 -11.92 -4.05 11.59
C GLU A 98 -11.60 -2.56 11.76
N THR A 99 -10.35 -2.23 12.06
CA THR A 99 -9.83 -0.87 12.19
C THR A 99 -10.01 -0.10 10.89
N PHE A 100 -9.70 -0.70 9.75
CA PHE A 100 -9.94 -0.09 8.42
C PHE A 100 -11.42 0.28 8.21
N HIS A 101 -12.34 -0.67 8.43
CA HIS A 101 -13.78 -0.43 8.26
C HIS A 101 -14.31 0.62 9.24
N ARG A 102 -13.82 0.62 10.47
CA ARG A 102 -14.20 1.61 11.48
C ARG A 102 -13.83 3.02 11.05
N ARG A 103 -12.59 3.23 10.59
CA ARG A 103 -12.12 4.53 10.08
C ARG A 103 -12.91 4.97 8.85
N GLY A 104 -13.17 4.06 7.92
CA GLY A 104 -13.97 4.32 6.73
C GLY A 104 -15.40 4.80 7.02
N ARG A 105 -15.99 4.36 8.14
CA ARG A 105 -17.32 4.83 8.59
C ARG A 105 -17.27 6.22 9.24
N VAL A 106 -16.17 6.57 9.91
CA VAL A 106 -16.01 7.85 10.61
C VAL A 106 -15.74 9.01 9.65
N SER A 107 -15.04 8.76 8.54
CA SER A 107 -14.64 9.83 7.61
C SER A 107 -15.75 10.37 6.70
N GLY A 108 -16.95 9.77 6.68
CA GLY A 108 -18.12 10.20 5.87
C GLY A 108 -17.95 10.04 4.35
N HIS A 109 -16.71 10.10 3.86
CA HIS A 109 -16.23 9.49 2.63
C HIS A 109 -15.83 8.07 3.02
N GLY A 110 -16.42 7.05 2.39
CA GLY A 110 -15.93 5.67 2.54
C GLY A 110 -14.40 5.65 2.36
N PRO A 111 -13.67 4.73 3.03
CA PRO A 111 -12.22 4.80 3.13
C PRO A 111 -11.65 4.92 1.72
N GLY A 112 -11.17 6.12 1.37
CA GLY A 112 -11.19 6.64 -0.01
C GLY A 112 -10.89 5.59 -1.06
N LEU A 113 -11.96 4.92 -1.54
CA LEU A 113 -11.91 4.03 -2.68
C LEU A 113 -11.79 4.94 -3.88
N VAL A 114 -10.58 5.43 -4.14
CA VAL A 114 -10.16 5.58 -5.53
C VAL A 114 -10.44 4.21 -6.13
N ALA A 115 -11.23 4.18 -7.21
CA ALA A 115 -11.67 2.93 -7.84
C ALA A 115 -10.52 1.93 -7.85
N ALA A 116 -10.79 0.70 -7.39
CA ALA A 116 -9.76 -0.33 -7.23
C ALA A 116 -8.81 -0.35 -8.45
N GLY A 117 -7.54 -0.06 -8.21
CA GLY A 117 -6.49 -0.02 -9.22
C GLY A 117 -6.11 1.37 -9.76
N GLY A 118 -6.62 2.47 -9.20
CA GLY A 118 -6.32 3.83 -9.71
C GLY A 118 -5.06 4.49 -9.14
N VAL A 119 -4.22 5.05 -10.00
CA VAL A 119 -3.20 6.05 -9.63
C VAL A 119 -3.81 7.45 -9.82
N SER A 120 -3.67 8.35 -8.85
CA SER A 120 -4.25 9.69 -8.92
C SER A 120 -3.39 10.74 -8.22
N PRO A 121 -3.42 12.02 -8.61
CA PRO A 121 -2.81 13.09 -7.82
C PRO A 121 -3.40 13.16 -6.40
N LEU A 122 -2.57 13.57 -5.43
CA LEU A 122 -2.98 13.86 -4.04
C LEU A 122 -3.84 15.13 -3.94
#